data_AF-A0A957YL73-F1
#
_entry.id   AF-A0A957YL73-F1
#
_cell.length_a   1.000
_cell.length_b   1.000
_cell.length_c   1.000
_cell.angle_alpha   90.00
_cell.angle_beta   90.00
_cell.angle_gamma   90.00
#
_symmetry.space_group_name_H-M   'P 1'
#
loop_
_entity.id
_entity.type
_entity.pdbx_description
1 polymer ?
#
loop_
_entity_poly.entity_id
_entity_poly.type
_entity_poly.pdbx_seq_one_letter_code
_entity_poly.pdbx_strand_id
1 'polypeptide(L)'
;MPISTPSFGSDNDGRDPRFQSDEMYDVDQLHFDGLTAPVAEKLLKQLGGGVADKHELVEGIGWKARIEPVDGGATIHFQAHDELIDDLMRRFEILADRELS
;
A
#
# COMPACT_ATOMS: atom_id res chain seq x y z
N MET A 1 34.23 8.46 -31.54
CA MET A 1 33.36 8.99 -30.46
C MET A 1 32.52 7.83 -29.96
N PRO A 2 32.46 7.56 -28.64
CA PRO A 2 31.72 6.43 -28.10
C PRO A 2 30.22 6.69 -28.17
N ILE A 3 29.47 5.64 -28.48
CA ILE A 3 28.02 5.60 -28.40
C ILE A 3 27.72 5.48 -26.91
N SER A 4 27.18 6.54 -26.30
CA SER A 4 26.71 6.51 -24.91
C SER A 4 25.65 5.44 -24.79
N THR A 5 26.00 4.36 -24.10
CA THR A 5 25.06 3.42 -23.50
C THR A 5 24.04 4.22 -22.68
N PRO A 6 22.75 4.24 -23.03
CA PRO A 6 21.75 4.63 -22.07
C PRO A 6 21.85 3.62 -20.92
N SER A 7 22.15 4.12 -19.73
CA SER A 7 22.06 3.35 -18.50
C SER A 7 20.75 2.59 -18.49
N PHE A 8 20.82 1.29 -18.21
CA PHE A 8 19.73 0.53 -17.62
C PHE A 8 19.30 1.23 -16.33
N GLY A 9 18.50 2.29 -16.44
CA GLY A 9 17.51 2.63 -15.44
C GLY A 9 16.33 1.74 -15.77
N SER A 10 16.13 0.70 -14.98
CA SER A 10 14.91 -0.08 -15.01
C SER A 10 13.74 0.89 -14.86
N ASP A 11 13.12 1.20 -15.99
CA ASP A 11 11.86 1.92 -16.11
C ASP A 11 10.78 0.97 -15.58
N ASN A 12 10.73 0.79 -14.26
CA ASN A 12 9.53 0.36 -13.59
C ASN A 12 8.82 1.66 -13.17
N ASP A 13 8.24 2.31 -14.16
CA ASP A 13 7.21 3.33 -13.98
C ASP A 13 5.96 2.64 -13.41
N GLY A 14 6.04 2.25 -12.14
CA GLY A 14 4.94 1.65 -11.38
C GLY A 14 4.06 2.70 -10.68
N ARG A 15 4.20 3.98 -11.04
CA ARG A 15 3.40 5.07 -10.49
C ARG A 15 2.01 5.02 -11.10
N ASP A 16 1.16 4.18 -10.52
CA ASP A 16 -0.26 4.21 -10.79
C ASP A 16 -0.76 5.66 -10.56
N PRO A 17 -1.34 6.34 -11.57
CA PRO A 17 -1.75 7.72 -11.44
C PRO A 17 -2.85 7.92 -10.39
N ARG A 18 -3.54 6.86 -9.96
CA ARG A 18 -4.52 6.87 -8.86
C ARG A 18 -3.85 7.02 -7.49
N PHE A 19 -2.56 6.73 -7.39
CA PHE A 19 -1.76 6.72 -6.15
C PHE A 19 -0.64 7.76 -6.15
N GLN A 20 -0.83 8.90 -6.85
CA GLN A 20 0.10 10.02 -6.74
C GLN A 20 0.02 10.66 -5.35
N SER A 21 1.19 10.90 -4.75
CA SER A 21 1.37 11.72 -3.55
C SER A 21 0.87 13.14 -3.86
N ASP A 22 -0.33 13.46 -3.39
CA ASP A 22 -0.82 14.84 -3.38
C ASP A 22 -0.20 15.55 -2.18
N GLU A 23 0.11 16.85 -2.27
CA GLU A 23 0.76 17.60 -1.16
C GLU A 23 -0.06 17.59 0.15
N MET A 24 -1.34 17.15 0.10
CA MET A 24 -2.23 17.02 1.25
C MET A 24 -2.28 15.61 1.89
N TYR A 25 -1.62 14.63 1.28
CA TYR A 25 -1.64 13.23 1.72
C TYR A 25 -0.23 12.69 1.91
N ASP A 26 0.08 12.22 3.12
CA ASP A 26 1.28 11.45 3.38
C ASP A 26 1.14 10.05 2.81
N VAL A 27 2.28 9.49 2.42
CA VAL A 27 2.38 8.14 1.87
C VAL A 27 3.39 7.36 2.69
N ASP A 28 2.94 6.25 3.24
CA ASP A 28 3.79 5.35 4.02
C ASP A 28 3.44 3.89 3.70
N GLN A 29 4.30 2.95 4.08
CA GLN A 29 4.13 1.55 3.70
C GLN A 29 4.49 0.60 4.84
N LEU A 30 3.69 -0.45 4.97
CA LEU A 30 3.93 -1.54 5.91
C LEU A 30 4.13 -2.85 5.17
N HIS A 31 5.18 -3.58 5.54
CA HIS A 31 5.49 -4.88 4.97
C HIS A 31 5.15 -5.99 5.96
N PHE A 32 4.43 -7.01 5.48
CA PHE A 32 4.05 -8.16 6.29
C PHE A 32 4.39 -9.47 5.57
N ASP A 33 5.34 -10.21 6.15
CA ASP A 33 5.61 -11.59 5.79
C ASP A 33 4.42 -12.48 6.17
N GLY A 34 3.99 -13.37 5.26
CA GLY A 34 2.87 -14.28 5.46
C GLY A 34 1.48 -13.66 5.22
N LEU A 35 1.37 -12.34 5.08
CA LEU A 35 0.11 -11.68 4.80
C LEU A 35 -0.21 -11.76 3.30
N THR A 36 -1.29 -12.44 2.94
CA THR A 36 -1.69 -12.52 1.53
C THR A 36 -2.59 -11.34 1.13
N ALA A 37 -2.57 -10.96 -0.15
CA ALA A 37 -3.43 -9.89 -0.68
C ALA A 37 -4.93 -9.99 -0.31
N PRO A 38 -5.60 -11.16 -0.37
CA PRO A 38 -7.00 -11.27 0.07
C PRO A 38 -7.19 -11.06 1.58
N VAL A 39 -6.20 -11.41 2.41
CA VAL A 39 -6.24 -11.18 3.85
C VAL A 39 -6.01 -9.70 4.14
N ALA A 40 -5.02 -9.08 3.50
CA ALA A 40 -4.79 -7.64 3.58
C ALA A 40 -6.05 -6.85 3.20
N GLU A 41 -6.72 -7.19 2.10
CA GLU A 41 -7.99 -6.56 1.71
C GLU A 41 -9.05 -6.70 2.81
N LYS A 42 -9.22 -7.92 3.37
CA LYS A 42 -10.17 -8.17 4.46
C LYS A 42 -9.87 -7.29 5.68
N LEU A 43 -8.60 -7.12 6.05
CA LEU A 43 -8.19 -6.28 7.17
C LEU A 43 -8.43 -4.80 6.90
N LEU A 44 -8.09 -4.31 5.70
CA LEU A 44 -8.36 -2.93 5.29
C LEU A 44 -9.86 -2.62 5.29
N LYS A 45 -10.71 -3.59 4.95
CA LYS A 45 -12.17 -3.45 5.07
C LYS A 45 -12.64 -3.34 6.52
N GLN A 46 -11.97 -4.01 7.47
CA GLN A 46 -12.29 -3.87 8.90
C GLN A 46 -11.95 -2.48 9.44
N LEU A 47 -10.99 -1.78 8.83
CA LEU A 47 -10.67 -0.38 9.13
C LEU A 47 -11.68 0.62 8.54
N GLY A 48 -12.72 0.14 7.87
CA GLY A 48 -13.75 0.97 7.24
C GLY A 48 -13.48 1.29 5.77
N GLY A 49 -12.55 0.58 5.12
CA GLY A 49 -12.28 0.69 3.69
C GLY A 49 -13.30 -0.04 2.82
N GLY A 50 -13.66 0.56 1.70
CA GLY A 50 -14.36 -0.07 0.58
C GLY A 50 -13.37 -0.58 -0.47
N VAL A 51 -13.63 -1.74 -1.06
CA VAL A 51 -12.79 -2.29 -2.14
C VAL A 51 -13.03 -1.48 -3.41
N ALA A 52 -12.00 -0.76 -3.84
CA ALA A 52 -12.00 -0.03 -5.11
C ALA A 52 -11.49 -0.93 -6.25
N ASP A 53 -10.45 -1.72 -5.98
CA ASP A 53 -9.91 -2.73 -6.89
C ASP A 53 -9.57 -4.01 -6.13
N LYS A 54 -9.95 -5.16 -6.68
CA LYS A 54 -9.98 -6.42 -5.92
C LYS A 54 -8.56 -6.93 -5.69
N HIS A 55 -8.22 -7.12 -4.41
CA HIS A 55 -6.89 -7.51 -3.93
C HIS A 55 -5.77 -6.52 -4.29
N GLU A 56 -6.11 -5.30 -4.72
CA GLU A 56 -5.13 -4.31 -5.17
C GLU A 56 -5.36 -2.94 -4.52
N LEU A 57 -6.61 -2.47 -4.39
CA LEU A 57 -6.88 -1.12 -3.89
C LEU A 57 -8.12 -1.08 -2.98
N VAL A 58 -7.93 -0.47 -1.81
CA VAL A 58 -9.00 -0.23 -0.84
C VAL A 58 -9.02 1.26 -0.48
N GLU A 59 -10.20 1.86 -0.49
CA GLU A 59 -10.39 3.28 -0.21
C GLU A 59 -11.29 3.48 1.00
N GLY A 60 -10.87 4.31 1.94
CA GLY A 60 -11.66 4.72 3.08
C GLY A 60 -11.90 6.22 3.11
N ILE A 61 -12.57 6.70 4.16
CA ILE A 61 -12.82 8.13 4.33
C ILE A 61 -11.49 8.80 4.70
N GLY A 62 -10.93 9.60 3.78
CA GLY A 62 -9.69 10.35 4.01
C GLY A 62 -8.41 9.52 3.90
N TRP A 63 -8.49 8.29 3.40
CA TRP A 63 -7.33 7.44 3.15
C TRP A 63 -7.57 6.46 2.00
N LYS A 64 -6.49 5.96 1.40
CA LYS A 64 -6.48 4.86 0.45
C LYS A 64 -5.30 3.94 0.77
N ALA A 65 -5.45 2.66 0.49
CA ALA A 65 -4.39 1.67 0.67
C ALA A 65 -4.27 0.80 -0.57
N ARG A 66 -3.07 0.71 -1.11
CA ARG A 66 -2.72 -0.20 -2.18
C ARG A 66 -2.04 -1.44 -1.61
N ILE A 67 -2.49 -2.60 -2.07
CA ILE A 67 -1.94 -3.90 -1.70
C ILE A 67 -0.99 -4.32 -2.82
N GLU A 68 0.29 -4.43 -2.48
CA GLU A 68 1.31 -4.95 -3.37
C GLU A 68 1.72 -6.36 -2.90
N PRO A 69 1.27 -7.43 -3.58
CA PRO A 69 1.70 -8.78 -3.24
C PRO A 69 3.20 -8.93 -3.53
N VAL A 70 3.92 -9.50 -2.56
CA VAL A 70 5.37 -9.76 -2.65
C VAL A 70 5.64 -11.24 -2.34
N ASP A 71 6.85 -11.73 -2.66
CA ASP A 71 7.20 -13.13 -2.42
C ASP A 71 7.03 -13.52 -0.94
N GLY A 72 6.02 -14.34 -0.67
CA GLY A 72 5.72 -14.82 0.68
C GLY A 72 4.91 -13.85 1.56
N GLY A 73 4.43 -12.71 1.04
CA GLY A 73 3.70 -11.72 1.84
C GLY A 73 2.99 -10.63 1.02
N ALA A 74 2.75 -9.49 1.67
CA ALA A 74 2.17 -8.31 1.03
C ALA A 74 2.73 -7.04 1.66
N THR A 75 3.01 -6.04 0.82
CA THR A 75 3.32 -4.67 1.23
C THR A 75 2.07 -3.82 1.03
N ILE A 76 1.68 -3.10 2.07
CA ILE A 76 0.50 -2.23 2.06
C ILE A 76 0.99 -0.79 2.04
N HIS A 77 0.70 -0.09 0.95
CA HIS A 77 1.00 1.33 0.79
C HIS A 77 -0.22 2.12 1.24
N PHE A 78 -0.09 2.86 2.34
CA PHE A 78 -1.11 3.75 2.85
C PHE A 78 -0.88 5.15 2.30
N GLN A 79 -1.98 5.81 1.97
CA GLN A 79 -1.98 7.22 1.65
C GLN A 79 -3.17 7.87 2.37
N ALA A 80 -2.88 8.73 3.34
CA ALA A 80 -3.86 9.33 4.22
C ALA A 80 -3.41 10.73 4.65
N HIS A 81 -4.32 11.52 5.21
CA HIS A 81 -3.91 12.79 5.83
C HIS A 81 -2.95 12.51 7.00
N ASP A 82 -1.97 13.39 7.22
CA ASP A 82 -0.94 13.27 8.27
C ASP A 82 -1.51 12.86 9.63
N GLU A 83 -2.62 13.48 10.05
CA GLU A 83 -3.26 13.17 11.34
C GLU A 83 -3.87 11.75 11.43
N LEU A 84 -4.10 11.10 10.29
CA LEU A 84 -4.79 9.81 10.18
C LEU A 84 -3.82 8.66 9.87
N ILE A 85 -2.72 8.92 9.18
CA ILE A 85 -1.86 7.86 8.63
C ILE A 85 -1.25 6.98 9.74
N ASP A 86 -0.73 7.58 10.81
CA ASP A 86 -0.15 6.87 11.95
C ASP A 86 -1.19 5.99 12.67
N ASP A 87 -2.39 6.51 12.93
CA ASP A 87 -3.46 5.75 13.60
C ASP A 87 -3.95 4.60 12.70
N LEU A 88 -4.07 4.82 11.39
CA LEU A 88 -4.47 3.82 10.42
C LEU A 88 -3.45 2.69 10.35
N MET A 89 -2.16 3.02 10.21
CA MET A 89 -1.05 2.07 10.19
C MET A 89 -1.02 1.25 11.47
N ARG A 90 -1.07 1.91 12.63
CA ARG A 90 -1.06 1.22 13.92
C ARG A 90 -2.22 0.25 14.09
N ARG A 91 -3.43 0.64 13.67
CA ARG A 91 -4.59 -0.26 13.71
C ARG A 91 -4.44 -1.43 12.76
N PHE A 92 -3.89 -1.18 11.56
CA PHE A 92 -3.62 -2.25 10.60
C PHE A 92 -2.60 -3.25 11.15
N GLU A 93 -1.50 -2.79 11.74
CA GLU A 93 -0.49 -3.64 12.37
C GLU A 93 -1.09 -4.53 13.46
N ILE A 94 -1.94 -3.99 14.33
CA ILE A 94 -2.61 -4.77 15.38
C ILE A 94 -3.50 -5.88 14.79
N LEU A 95 -4.18 -5.60 13.68
CA LEU A 95 -5.02 -6.59 13.01
C LEU A 95 -4.17 -7.64 12.28
N ALA A 96 -3.10 -7.22 11.60
CA ALA A 96 -2.19 -8.11 10.89
C ALA A 96 -1.46 -9.04 11.86
N ASP A 97 -0.97 -8.53 12.99
CA ASP A 97 -0.35 -9.31 14.07
C ASP A 97 -1.32 -10.38 14.60
N ARG A 98 -2.60 -10.05 14.77
CA ARG A 98 -3.62 -11.01 15.20
C ARG A 98 -3.96 -12.09 14.19
N GLU A 99 -3.91 -11.81 12.88
CA GLU A 99 -4.16 -12.84 11.85
C GLU A 99 -2.91 -13.69 11.59
N LEU A 100 -1.71 -13.19 11.88
CA LEU A 100 -0.43 -13.89 11.69
C LEU A 100 0.03 -14.67 12.95
N SER A 101 -0.49 -14.32 14.13
CA SER A 101 -0.26 -15.03 15.40
C SER A 101 -1.08 -16.31 15.53
#